data_AF-A0A661B2C0-F1
#
_entry.id   AF-A0A661B2C0-F1
#
_cell.length_a   1.000
_cell.length_b   1.000
_cell.length_c   1.000
_cell.angle_alpha   90.00
_cell.angle_beta   90.00
_cell.angle_gamma   90.00
#
_symmetry.space_group_name_H-M   'P 1'
#
loop_
_entity.id
_entity.type
_entity.pdbx_description
1 polymer ?
#
loop_
_entity_poly.entity_id
_entity_poly.type
_entity_poly.pdbx_seq_one_letter_code
_entity_poly.pdbx_strand_id
1 'polypeptide(L)'
;MFWTKNKEGKKAGTTVIGICYNGKAALGTDFDAEKADGDEVGIVKIRSETLIGFTGKKSCCRVVDDFGECIDSCADLPEAAQKICRKWESELQNAEADGELIAINRKTAYMIAPGKAEHIESGIIAIGPGKDYALAAIRAVVSQPEVTETAPEIVKKAFKVASGVCVLVNPEATIISLD
;
A
#
# COMPACT_ATOMS: atom_id res chain seq x y z
N MET A 1 -10.70 23.86 -3.96
CA MET A 1 -10.11 22.54 -3.64
C MET A 1 -11.06 21.88 -2.64
N PHE A 2 -11.85 20.91 -3.07
CA PHE A 2 -12.90 20.33 -2.21
C PHE A 2 -12.25 19.28 -1.30
N TRP A 3 -11.96 19.69 -0.06
CA TRP A 3 -11.50 18.79 1.01
C TRP A 3 -12.72 18.33 1.79
N THR A 4 -13.23 17.13 1.55
CA THR A 4 -14.27 16.57 2.41
C THR A 4 -13.64 15.84 3.57
N LYS A 5 -13.57 16.58 4.67
CA LYS A 5 -13.45 16.05 6.02
C LYS A 5 -14.57 15.02 6.28
N ASN A 6 -14.32 14.01 7.10
CA ASN A 6 -15.36 13.15 7.66
C ASN A 6 -16.36 14.00 8.49
N LYS A 7 -17.43 13.39 9.04
CA LYS A 7 -18.44 14.10 9.85
C LYS A 7 -17.86 14.92 11.02
N GLU A 8 -16.62 14.65 11.43
CA GLU A 8 -15.92 15.29 12.54
C GLU A 8 -14.86 16.31 12.11
N GLY A 9 -14.67 16.52 10.81
CA GLY A 9 -13.67 17.47 10.36
C GLY A 9 -12.28 16.89 10.04
N LYS A 10 -12.08 15.57 10.00
CA LYS A 10 -10.76 14.91 9.84
C LYS A 10 -10.62 14.12 8.52
N LYS A 11 -9.39 13.87 8.04
CA LYS A 11 -9.15 13.00 6.87
C LYS A 11 -9.40 11.56 7.31
N ALA A 12 -10.41 10.91 6.74
CA ALA A 12 -10.64 9.48 6.93
C ALA A 12 -10.00 8.73 5.75
N GLY A 13 -8.86 8.12 6.01
CA GLY A 13 -8.27 7.10 5.18
C GLY A 13 -7.11 7.60 4.33
N THR A 14 -6.15 6.69 4.12
CA THR A 14 -5.08 6.86 3.15
C THR A 14 -5.09 5.67 2.21
N THR A 15 -4.76 5.89 0.95
CA THR A 15 -4.71 4.86 -0.06
C THR A 15 -3.24 4.58 -0.39
N VAL A 16 -2.89 3.29 -0.40
CA VAL A 16 -1.59 2.83 -0.89
C VAL A 16 -1.84 1.97 -2.11
N ILE A 17 -1.11 2.25 -3.19
CA ILE A 17 -1.26 1.59 -4.48
C ILE A 17 0.11 1.08 -4.90
N GLY A 18 0.19 -0.16 -5.38
CA GLY A 18 1.42 -0.73 -5.89
C GLY A 18 1.22 -1.70 -7.04
N ILE A 19 2.31 -1.93 -7.75
CA ILE A 19 2.39 -2.86 -8.87
C ILE A 19 3.77 -3.51 -8.92
N CYS A 20 3.80 -4.81 -9.14
CA CYS A 20 4.95 -5.56 -9.65
C CYS A 20 4.66 -5.96 -11.09
N TYR A 21 5.43 -5.42 -12.05
CA TYR A 21 5.17 -5.59 -13.47
C TYR A 21 6.48 -5.54 -14.25
N ASN A 22 6.67 -6.48 -15.19
CA ASN A 22 7.85 -6.57 -16.06
C ASN A 22 9.20 -6.50 -15.33
N GLY A 23 9.32 -7.19 -14.19
CA GLY A 23 10.54 -7.20 -13.39
C GLY A 23 10.83 -5.89 -12.67
N LYS A 24 9.88 -4.95 -12.66
CA LYS A 24 9.92 -3.66 -11.95
C LYS A 24 8.87 -3.65 -10.85
N ALA A 25 9.08 -2.83 -9.83
CA ALA A 25 8.05 -2.60 -8.81
C ALA A 25 7.88 -1.11 -8.53
N ALA A 26 6.65 -0.69 -8.24
CA ALA A 26 6.37 0.64 -7.73
C ALA A 26 5.28 0.58 -6.66
N LEU A 27 5.38 1.49 -5.70
CA LEU A 27 4.46 1.61 -4.58
C LEU A 27 4.32 3.09 -4.22
N GLY A 28 3.12 3.55 -3.93
CA GLY A 28 2.91 4.93 -3.51
C GLY A 28 1.77 5.08 -2.53
N THR A 29 1.75 6.22 -1.84
CA THR A 29 0.68 6.64 -0.94
C THR A 29 0.29 8.08 -1.19
N ASP A 30 -1.00 8.37 -1.04
CA ASP A 30 -1.57 9.73 -1.08
C ASP A 30 -1.50 10.44 0.29
N PHE A 31 -0.87 9.81 1.28
CA PHE A 31 -0.68 10.39 2.60
C PHE A 31 0.37 11.51 2.57
N ASP A 32 0.03 12.62 3.20
CA ASP A 32 0.87 13.79 3.37
C ASP A 32 0.90 14.11 4.86
N ALA A 33 2.04 13.86 5.51
CA ALA A 33 2.20 14.04 6.95
C ALA A 33 2.07 15.51 7.40
N GLU A 34 2.38 16.47 6.52
CA GLU A 34 2.27 17.90 6.83
C GLU A 34 0.81 18.38 6.78
N LYS A 35 -0.03 17.70 5.98
CA LYS A 35 -1.45 18.05 5.80
C LYS A 35 -2.40 17.08 6.49
N ALA A 36 -1.89 16.06 7.17
CA ALA A 36 -2.69 15.06 7.86
C ALA A 36 -3.42 15.66 9.06
N ASP A 37 -4.70 15.33 9.19
CA ASP A 37 -5.55 15.65 10.34
C ASP A 37 -6.30 14.38 10.74
N GLY A 38 -5.99 13.86 11.94
CA GLY A 38 -6.50 12.57 12.44
C GLY A 38 -5.39 11.58 12.83
N ASP A 39 -5.81 10.36 13.18
CA ASP A 39 -4.92 9.31 13.70
C ASP A 39 -4.50 8.28 12.63
N GLU A 40 -5.02 8.39 11.40
CA GLU A 40 -4.66 7.49 10.30
C GLU A 40 -3.43 7.97 9.55
N VAL A 41 -2.58 7.01 9.16
CA VAL A 41 -1.31 7.23 8.48
C VAL A 41 -1.19 6.31 7.27
N GLY A 42 -0.55 6.82 6.23
CA GLY A 42 -0.10 6.05 5.08
C GLY A 42 1.43 6.03 5.06
N ILE A 43 2.03 4.86 4.94
CA ILE A 43 3.49 4.70 4.95
C ILE A 43 3.92 3.96 3.70
N VAL A 44 4.99 4.45 3.07
CA VAL A 44 5.73 3.72 2.03
C VAL A 44 7.21 3.73 2.38
N LYS A 45 7.87 2.58 2.29
CA LYS A 45 9.27 2.40 2.71
C LYS A 45 9.96 1.35 1.85
N ILE A 46 11.26 1.52 1.59
CA ILE A 46 12.11 0.50 0.93
C ILE A 46 12.98 -0.19 1.97
N ARG A 47 12.99 -1.52 1.99
CA ARG A 47 13.91 -2.36 2.80
C ARG A 47 14.24 -3.64 2.02
N SER A 48 15.50 -4.06 2.02
CA SER A 48 15.97 -5.30 1.39
C SER A 48 15.30 -5.64 0.05
N GLU A 49 15.42 -4.74 -0.95
CA GLU A 49 14.82 -4.88 -2.28
C GLU A 49 13.29 -5.15 -2.27
N THR A 50 12.61 -4.66 -1.25
CA THR A 50 11.17 -4.79 -1.03
C THR A 50 10.56 -3.43 -0.70
N LEU A 51 9.48 -3.09 -1.39
CA LEU A 51 8.63 -1.94 -1.13
C LEU A 51 7.57 -2.36 -0.11
N ILE A 52 7.45 -1.64 0.99
CA ILE A 52 6.51 -1.90 2.08
C ILE A 52 5.53 -0.74 2.16
N GLY A 53 4.24 -1.05 2.20
CA GLY A 53 3.14 -0.11 2.24
C GLY A 53 2.19 -0.39 3.40
N PHE A 54 1.70 0.65 4.05
CA PHE A 54 0.73 0.52 5.14
C PHE A 54 -0.29 1.64 5.09
N THR A 55 -1.54 1.32 5.40
CA THR A 55 -2.59 2.30 5.73
C THR A 55 -3.32 1.86 6.99
N GLY A 56 -3.56 2.77 7.91
CA GLY A 56 -4.25 2.46 9.15
C GLY A 56 -3.95 3.46 10.26
N LYS A 57 -4.41 3.17 11.48
CA LYS A 57 -4.11 3.99 12.64
C LYS A 57 -2.61 3.99 12.95
N LYS A 58 -2.12 5.15 13.40
CA LYS A 58 -0.75 5.35 13.85
C LYS A 58 -0.33 4.38 14.95
N SER A 59 -1.26 3.95 15.81
CA SER A 59 -1.01 2.95 16.85
C SER A 59 -0.60 1.58 16.30
N CYS A 60 -1.00 1.25 15.06
CA CYS A 60 -0.72 -0.02 14.41
C CYS A 60 0.49 0.02 13.48
N CYS A 61 1.10 1.18 13.25
CA CYS A 61 2.13 1.33 12.22
C CYS A 61 3.48 0.65 12.55
N ARG A 62 3.68 0.20 13.79
CA ARG A 62 4.87 -0.53 14.23
C ARG A 62 5.14 -1.78 13.39
N VAL A 63 4.08 -2.42 12.88
CA VAL A 63 4.18 -3.60 12.01
C VAL A 63 5.03 -3.35 10.76
N VAL A 64 5.13 -2.10 10.29
CA VAL A 64 6.01 -1.73 9.16
C VAL A 64 7.48 -1.92 9.51
N ASP A 65 7.87 -1.53 10.72
CA ASP A 65 9.25 -1.68 11.20
C ASP A 65 9.54 -3.15 11.53
N ASP A 66 8.60 -3.85 12.18
CA ASP A 66 8.73 -5.29 12.43
C ASP A 66 8.89 -6.08 11.13
N PHE A 67 8.14 -5.73 10.09
CA PHE A 67 8.28 -6.32 8.76
C PHE A 67 9.65 -6.01 8.16
N GLY A 68 10.12 -4.77 8.27
CA GLY A 68 11.45 -4.35 7.83
C GLY A 68 12.58 -5.18 8.44
N GLU A 69 12.56 -5.35 9.76
CA GLU A 69 13.55 -6.17 10.48
C GLU A 69 13.47 -7.65 10.06
N CYS A 70 12.26 -8.16 9.84
CA CYS A 70 12.06 -9.52 9.39
C CYS A 70 12.62 -9.75 7.98
N ILE A 71 12.34 -8.86 7.02
CA ILE A 71 12.83 -9.01 5.64
C ILE A 71 14.34 -8.84 5.54
N ASP A 72 14.95 -7.98 6.37
CA ASP A 72 16.40 -7.85 6.47
C ASP A 72 17.07 -9.14 6.98
N SER A 73 16.34 -9.94 7.78
CA SER A 73 16.85 -11.18 8.38
C SER A 73 16.65 -12.42 7.50
N CYS A 74 15.50 -12.57 6.82
CA CYS A 74 15.22 -13.75 5.98
C CYS A 74 15.54 -13.55 4.49
N ALA A 75 15.57 -12.30 4.00
CA ALA A 75 15.72 -11.94 2.59
C ALA A 75 14.72 -12.64 1.63
N ASP A 76 13.62 -13.17 2.16
CA ASP A 76 12.56 -13.84 1.42
C ASP A 76 11.19 -13.23 1.77
N LEU A 77 10.54 -12.65 0.76
CA LEU A 77 9.27 -11.94 0.92
C LEU A 77 8.11 -12.88 1.36
N PRO A 78 7.87 -14.04 0.73
CA PRO A 78 6.88 -15.01 1.20
C PRO A 78 7.07 -15.41 2.67
N GLU A 79 8.30 -15.74 3.07
CA GLU A 79 8.60 -16.12 4.45
C GLU A 79 8.38 -14.95 5.42
N ALA A 80 8.84 -13.74 5.08
CA ALA A 80 8.61 -12.54 5.89
C ALA A 80 7.11 -12.26 6.09
N ALA A 81 6.33 -12.34 5.01
CA ALA A 81 4.88 -12.13 5.05
C ALA A 81 4.19 -13.09 6.02
N GLN A 82 4.53 -14.39 5.94
CA GLN A 82 3.97 -15.42 6.80
C GLN A 82 4.39 -15.28 8.28
N LYS A 83 5.63 -14.86 8.55
CA LYS A 83 6.09 -14.60 9.92
C LYS A 83 5.36 -13.40 10.52
N ILE A 84 5.23 -12.32 9.76
CA ILE A 84 4.63 -11.07 10.24
C ILE A 84 3.13 -11.21 10.44
N CYS A 85 2.38 -11.89 9.56
CA CYS A 85 0.94 -12.05 9.76
C CYS A 85 0.62 -12.79 11.07
N ARG A 86 1.41 -13.83 11.42
CA ARG A 86 1.27 -14.57 12.68
C ARG A 86 1.68 -13.75 13.90
N LYS A 87 2.80 -13.02 13.81
CA LYS A 87 3.23 -12.11 14.88
C LYS A 87 2.16 -11.05 15.16
N TRP A 88 1.65 -10.43 14.10
CA TRP A 88 0.64 -9.37 14.21
C TRP A 88 -0.66 -9.87 14.85
N GLU A 89 -1.13 -11.07 14.47
CA GLU A 89 -2.28 -11.72 15.11
C GLU A 89 -2.07 -11.94 16.61
N SER A 90 -0.89 -12.43 17.00
CA SER A 90 -0.57 -12.68 18.40
C SER A 90 -0.48 -11.40 19.25
N GLU A 91 -0.23 -10.25 18.65
CA GLU A 91 -0.19 -8.97 19.37
C GLU A 91 -1.59 -8.38 19.60
N LEU A 92 -2.58 -8.86 18.83
CA LEU A 92 -3.96 -8.36 18.83
C LEU A 92 -4.91 -9.19 19.70
N GLN A 93 -4.40 -10.02 20.62
CA GLN A 93 -5.17 -10.98 21.42
C GLN A 93 -6.47 -10.43 22.06
N ASN A 94 -6.59 -9.11 22.27
CA ASN A 94 -7.82 -8.47 22.74
C ASN A 94 -8.15 -7.14 22.01
N ALA A 95 -7.54 -6.87 20.85
CA ALA A 95 -7.67 -5.59 20.13
C ALA A 95 -7.93 -5.82 18.64
N GLU A 96 -8.68 -4.93 17.99
CA GLU A 96 -8.85 -4.97 16.55
C GLU A 96 -7.65 -4.32 15.85
N ALA A 97 -7.21 -4.92 14.74
CA ALA A 97 -6.25 -4.25 13.86
C ALA A 97 -6.96 -3.17 13.04
N ASP A 98 -6.59 -1.93 13.30
CA ASP A 98 -6.96 -0.82 12.44
C ASP A 98 -5.85 -0.53 11.43
N GLY A 99 -5.54 -1.50 10.56
CA GLY A 99 -4.57 -1.28 9.49
C GLY A 99 -4.37 -2.46 8.54
N GLU A 100 -3.94 -2.14 7.33
CA GLU A 100 -3.59 -3.09 6.25
C GLU A 100 -2.11 -2.87 5.87
N LEU A 101 -1.37 -3.95 5.61
CA LEU A 101 0.02 -3.89 5.12
C LEU A 101 0.14 -4.60 3.77
N ILE A 102 0.94 -4.04 2.88
CA ILE A 102 1.30 -4.65 1.59
C ILE A 102 2.81 -4.63 1.42
N ALA A 103 3.35 -5.66 0.76
CA ALA A 103 4.77 -5.75 0.47
C ALA A 103 4.98 -6.28 -0.95
N ILE A 104 5.88 -5.64 -1.70
CA ILE A 104 6.09 -5.89 -3.12
C ILE A 104 7.59 -5.88 -3.44
N ASN A 105 8.07 -6.86 -4.21
CA ASN A 105 9.38 -6.81 -4.84
C ASN A 105 9.23 -6.92 -6.36
N ARG A 106 10.33 -7.02 -7.11
CA ARG A 106 10.34 -7.17 -8.58
C ARG A 106 9.64 -8.43 -9.13
N LYS A 107 9.19 -9.36 -8.27
CA LYS A 107 8.63 -10.66 -8.67
C LYS A 107 7.25 -10.95 -8.10
N THR A 108 6.98 -10.57 -6.86
CA THR A 108 5.80 -10.99 -6.10
C THR A 108 5.23 -9.85 -5.27
N ALA A 109 3.92 -9.87 -5.06
CA ALA A 109 3.20 -8.93 -4.21
C ALA A 109 2.39 -9.70 -3.14
N TYR A 110 2.40 -9.20 -1.90
CA TYR A 110 1.69 -9.79 -0.78
C TYR A 110 0.82 -8.76 -0.07
N MET A 111 -0.41 -9.16 0.25
CA MET A 111 -1.28 -8.47 1.19
C MET A 111 -1.17 -9.16 2.55
N ILE A 112 -0.93 -8.38 3.59
CA ILE A 112 -0.64 -8.87 4.93
C ILE A 112 -1.61 -8.21 5.91
N ALA A 113 -2.32 -9.07 6.62
CA ALA A 113 -3.25 -8.72 7.69
C ALA A 113 -2.98 -9.65 8.88
N PRO A 114 -3.55 -9.39 10.06
CA PRO A 114 -3.47 -10.33 11.18
C PRO A 114 -3.93 -11.73 10.76
N GLY A 115 -3.07 -12.72 10.97
CA GLY A 115 -3.37 -14.15 10.74
C GLY A 115 -3.35 -14.56 9.27
N LYS A 116 -3.24 -13.61 8.33
CA LYS A 116 -3.30 -13.89 6.89
C LYS A 116 -2.23 -13.13 6.11
N ALA A 117 -1.46 -13.86 5.33
CA ALA A 117 -0.64 -13.32 4.25
C ALA A 117 -1.06 -13.96 2.93
N GLU A 118 -1.47 -13.14 1.96
CA GLU A 118 -2.03 -13.55 0.69
C GLU A 118 -1.16 -13.07 -0.47
N HIS A 119 -0.75 -14.00 -1.33
CA HIS A 119 -0.03 -13.69 -2.56
C HIS A 119 -1.00 -13.15 -3.61
N ILE A 120 -0.66 -12.02 -4.22
CA ILE A 120 -1.46 -11.39 -5.27
C ILE A 120 -0.86 -11.69 -6.63
N GLU A 121 -1.41 -12.70 -7.31
CA GLU A 121 -0.88 -13.23 -8.57
C GLU A 121 -0.77 -12.18 -9.68
N SER A 122 -1.72 -11.24 -9.73
CA SER A 122 -1.70 -10.17 -10.74
C SER A 122 -0.54 -9.19 -10.58
N GLY A 123 0.15 -9.20 -9.43
CA GLY A 123 1.17 -8.20 -9.08
C GLY A 123 0.60 -6.81 -8.79
N ILE A 124 -0.70 -6.57 -9.02
CA ILE A 124 -1.39 -5.30 -8.80
C ILE A 124 -2.08 -5.34 -7.44
N ILE A 125 -1.78 -4.38 -6.57
CA ILE A 125 -2.25 -4.40 -5.18
C ILE A 125 -2.57 -2.99 -4.69
N ALA A 126 -3.61 -2.84 -3.88
CA ALA A 126 -3.95 -1.58 -3.24
C ALA A 126 -4.72 -1.81 -1.94
N ILE A 127 -4.56 -0.89 -0.99
CA ILE A 127 -5.22 -0.87 0.32
C ILE A 127 -5.76 0.53 0.62
N GLY A 128 -6.74 0.63 1.53
CA GLY A 128 -7.41 1.88 1.86
C GLY A 128 -8.63 2.21 0.97
N PRO A 129 -9.27 3.39 1.16
CA PRO A 129 -10.59 3.69 0.60
C PRO A 129 -10.61 3.86 -0.92
N GLY A 130 -9.46 4.14 -1.55
CA GLY A 130 -9.33 4.28 -3.00
C GLY A 130 -9.01 2.98 -3.75
N LYS A 131 -8.86 1.85 -3.04
CA LYS A 131 -8.23 0.65 -3.59
C LYS A 131 -8.91 0.10 -4.84
N ASP A 132 -10.24 -0.03 -4.85
CA ASP A 132 -10.95 -0.66 -5.97
C ASP A 132 -10.82 0.14 -7.27
N TYR A 133 -10.87 1.47 -7.17
CA TYR A 133 -10.68 2.37 -8.31
C TYR A 133 -9.24 2.31 -8.84
N ALA A 134 -8.27 2.26 -7.93
CA ALA A 134 -6.86 2.11 -8.26
C ALA A 134 -6.59 0.76 -8.97
N LEU A 135 -7.10 -0.35 -8.43
CA LEU A 135 -6.97 -1.67 -9.02
C LEU A 135 -7.56 -1.71 -10.43
N ALA A 136 -8.76 -1.15 -10.62
CA ALA A 136 -9.40 -1.06 -11.93
C ALA A 136 -8.57 -0.22 -12.91
N ALA A 137 -8.04 0.93 -12.48
CA ALA A 137 -7.23 1.81 -13.30
C ALA A 137 -5.93 1.13 -13.78
N ILE A 138 -5.22 0.46 -12.87
CA ILE A 138 -3.99 -0.26 -13.22
C ILE A 138 -4.30 -1.40 -14.18
N ARG A 139 -5.31 -2.22 -13.88
CA ARG A 139 -5.73 -3.34 -14.75
C ARG A 139 -6.05 -2.87 -16.16
N ALA A 140 -6.75 -1.75 -16.29
CA ALA A 140 -7.05 -1.16 -17.60
C ALA A 140 -5.77 -0.78 -18.37
N VAL A 141 -4.81 -0.13 -17.71
CA VAL A 141 -3.52 0.25 -18.33
C VAL A 141 -2.73 -1.00 -18.75
N VAL A 142 -2.53 -1.95 -17.84
CA VAL A 142 -1.69 -3.14 -18.13
C VAL A 142 -2.33 -4.12 -19.11
N SER A 143 -3.64 -4.02 -19.34
CA SER A 143 -4.35 -4.82 -20.35
C SER A 143 -4.16 -4.30 -21.79
N GLN A 144 -3.56 -3.13 -21.96
CA GLN A 144 -3.30 -2.57 -23.29
C GLN A 144 -2.17 -3.34 -23.99
N PRO A 145 -2.25 -3.54 -25.32
CA PRO A 145 -1.25 -4.31 -26.07
C PRO A 145 0.13 -3.65 -26.08
N GLU A 146 0.20 -2.33 -25.93
CA GLU A 146 1.45 -1.56 -25.93
C GLU A 146 1.49 -0.63 -24.72
N VAL A 147 1.81 -1.20 -23.56
CA VAL A 147 2.06 -0.41 -22.35
C VAL A 147 3.40 0.28 -22.48
N THR A 148 3.41 1.61 -22.49
CA THR A 148 4.63 2.43 -22.58
C THR A 148 5.04 3.00 -21.23
N GLU A 149 4.11 2.97 -20.28
CA GLU A 149 4.26 3.49 -18.94
C GLU A 149 5.17 2.60 -18.09
N THR A 150 6.09 3.25 -17.39
CA THR A 150 6.87 2.63 -16.33
C THR A 150 5.98 2.31 -15.11
N ALA A 151 6.39 1.36 -14.28
CA ALA A 151 5.67 1.02 -13.04
C ALA A 151 5.27 2.25 -12.17
N PRO A 152 6.16 3.24 -11.89
CA PRO A 152 5.76 4.43 -11.14
C PRO A 152 4.77 5.33 -11.90
N GLU A 153 4.84 5.41 -13.23
CA GLU A 153 3.86 6.16 -14.03
C GLU A 153 2.48 5.51 -13.99
N ILE A 154 2.41 4.17 -14.03
CA ILE A 154 1.18 3.42 -13.85
C ILE A 154 0.55 3.72 -12.49
N VAL A 155 1.33 3.66 -11.41
CA VAL A 155 0.87 4.00 -10.04
C VAL A 155 0.39 5.45 -9.97
N LYS A 156 1.11 6.40 -10.57
CA LYS A 156 0.71 7.82 -10.63
C LYS A 156 -0.62 8.01 -11.37
N LYS A 157 -0.80 7.34 -12.51
CA LYS A 157 -2.07 7.35 -13.25
C LYS A 157 -3.21 6.77 -12.41
N ALA A 158 -2.96 5.70 -11.66
CA ALA A 158 -3.94 5.08 -10.78
C ALA A 158 -4.42 6.04 -9.67
N PHE A 159 -3.51 6.78 -9.02
CA PHE A 159 -3.88 7.83 -8.06
C PHE A 159 -4.74 8.93 -8.70
N LYS A 160 -4.40 9.35 -9.93
CA LYS A 160 -5.19 10.35 -10.66
C LYS A 160 -6.61 9.87 -10.97
N VAL A 161 -6.77 8.61 -11.35
CA VAL A 161 -8.10 8.02 -11.59
C VAL A 161 -8.86 7.87 -10.27
N ALA A 162 -8.22 7.32 -9.24
CA ALA A 162 -8.85 7.09 -7.94
C ALA A 162 -9.31 8.39 -7.28
N SER A 163 -8.52 9.47 -7.33
CA SER A 163 -8.90 10.81 -6.84
C SER A 163 -9.99 11.50 -7.66
N GLY A 164 -10.19 11.09 -8.92
CA GLY A 164 -11.32 11.54 -9.73
C GLY A 164 -12.68 10.96 -9.30
N VAL A 165 -12.68 9.90 -8.49
CA VAL A 165 -13.89 9.16 -8.07
C VAL A 165 -14.06 9.14 -6.55
N CYS A 166 -13.00 8.84 -5.82
CA CYS A 166 -13.00 8.75 -4.37
C CYS A 166 -12.51 10.06 -3.75
N VAL A 167 -13.42 10.76 -3.07
CA VAL A 167 -13.14 12.05 -2.40
C VAL A 167 -12.09 11.98 -1.28
N LEU A 168 -11.74 10.77 -0.84
CA LEU A 168 -10.75 10.53 0.22
C LEU A 168 -9.32 10.38 -0.33
N VAL A 169 -9.15 10.27 -1.65
CA VAL A 169 -7.86 10.07 -2.30
C VAL A 169 -7.31 11.41 -2.80
N ASN A 170 -6.06 11.71 -2.45
CA ASN A 170 -5.34 12.86 -3.00
C ASN A 170 -4.71 12.50 -4.36
N PRO A 171 -4.81 13.37 -5.40
CA PRO A 171 -4.09 13.18 -6.66
C PRO A 171 -2.56 13.24 -6.50
N GLU A 172 -2.06 13.98 -5.51
CA GLU A 172 -0.63 14.03 -5.19
C GLU A 172 -0.26 12.83 -4.32
N ALA A 173 0.76 12.08 -4.77
CA ALA A 173 1.21 10.87 -4.11
C ALA A 173 2.74 10.80 -4.06
N THR A 174 3.26 10.30 -2.95
CA THR A 174 4.66 9.90 -2.83
C THR A 174 4.81 8.51 -3.42
N ILE A 175 5.71 8.34 -4.39
CA ILE A 175 5.91 7.08 -5.11
C ILE A 175 7.39 6.68 -5.01
N ILE A 176 7.61 5.41 -4.68
CA ILE A 176 8.92 4.76 -4.62
C ILE A 176 8.91 3.56 -5.58
N SER A 177 10.08 3.20 -6.12
CA SER A 177 10.20 2.13 -7.10
C SER A 177 11.49 1.32 -6.97
N LEU A 178 11.45 0.10 -7.52
CA LEU A 178 12.59 -0.76 -7.76
C LEU A 178 12.73 -0.97 -9.27
N ASP A 179 13.89 -0.55 -9.79
CA ASP A 179 14.31 -0.73 -11.18
C ASP A 179 15.01 -2.06 -11.42
#